data_AF-A0A4Q3VQH8-F1
#
_entry.id   AF-A0A4Q3VQH8-F1
#
_cell.length_a   1.000
_cell.length_b   1.000
_cell.length_c   1.000
_cell.angle_alpha   90.00
_cell.angle_beta   90.00
_cell.angle_gamma   90.00
#
_symmetry.space_group_name_H-M   'P 1'
#
loop_
_entity.id
_entity.type
_entity.pdbx_description
1 polymer ?
#
loop_
_entity_poly.entity_id
_entity_poly.type
_entity_poly.pdbx_seq_one_letter_code
_entity_poly.pdbx_strand_id
1 'polypeptide(L)'
;PIFNQRRNKTQLEVARANQETAFLEFQQTLLTSGQEVSDALQNYNNETAKLDIRKKQVDALEQAATFSDELLQYGMVNYLEVLTAKDAALNTRLDYIDNQYQQYDALIQLYKSLGGGWQ
;
A
#
# COMPACT_ATOMS: atom_id res chain seq x y z
N PRO A 1 12.06 -56.88 8.13
CA PRO A 1 12.53 -58.15 7.54
C PRO A 1 14.06 -58.13 7.39
N ILE A 2 14.74 -59.19 7.82
CA ILE A 2 16.21 -59.27 7.86
C ILE A 2 16.83 -59.20 6.44
N PHE A 3 16.12 -59.69 5.41
CA PHE A 3 16.49 -59.54 4.00
C PHE A 3 15.43 -58.71 3.26
N ASN A 4 15.60 -57.39 3.20
CA ASN A 4 14.67 -56.49 2.50
C ASN A 4 15.30 -55.78 1.29
N GLN A 5 16.39 -56.32 0.71
CA GLN A 5 17.07 -55.78 -0.49
C GLN A 5 17.23 -54.25 -0.50
N ARG A 6 17.66 -53.67 0.64
CA ARG A 6 17.77 -52.21 0.88
C ARG A 6 16.47 -51.39 0.86
N ARG A 7 15.29 -51.96 0.57
CA ARG A 7 14.00 -51.25 0.50
C ARG A 7 13.72 -50.36 1.72
N ASN A 8 13.95 -50.85 2.94
CA ASN A 8 13.75 -50.05 4.16
C ASN A 8 14.76 -48.89 4.29
N LYS A 9 16.01 -49.09 3.83
CA LYS A 9 17.03 -48.03 3.81
C LYS A 9 16.66 -46.96 2.80
N THR A 10 16.26 -47.36 1.60
CA THR A 10 15.78 -46.44 0.56
C THR A 10 14.54 -45.68 1.00
N GLN A 11 13.57 -46.34 1.65
CA GLN A 11 12.40 -45.65 2.20
C GLN A 11 12.77 -44.64 3.29
N LEU A 12 13.73 -44.95 4.16
CA LEU A 12 14.24 -44.00 5.15
C LEU A 12 14.98 -42.83 4.48
N GLU A 13 15.79 -43.09 3.45
CA GLU A 13 16.48 -42.06 2.66
C GLU A 13 15.47 -41.12 1.98
N VAL A 14 14.42 -41.66 1.37
CA VAL A 14 13.31 -40.89 0.78
C VAL A 14 12.57 -40.09 1.85
N ALA A 15 12.25 -40.69 3.00
CA ALA A 15 11.57 -39.99 4.08
C ALA A 15 12.41 -38.82 4.63
N ARG A 16 13.72 -38.99 4.75
CA ARG A 16 14.65 -37.92 5.14
C ARG A 16 14.72 -36.82 4.08
N ALA A 17 14.78 -37.18 2.80
CA ALA A 17 14.75 -36.19 1.71
C ALA A 17 13.46 -35.38 1.73
N ASN A 18 12.30 -36.03 1.91
CA ASN A 18 11.01 -35.34 2.01
C ASN A 18 10.93 -34.43 3.25
N GLN A 19 11.51 -34.85 4.38
CA GLN A 19 11.59 -34.02 5.57
C GLN A 19 12.42 -32.76 5.31
N GLU A 20 13.57 -32.91 4.65
CA GLU A 20 14.42 -31.77 4.28
C GLU A 20 13.70 -30.83 3.31
N THR A 21 13.00 -31.36 2.32
CA THR A 21 12.16 -30.56 1.41
C THR A 21 11.10 -29.77 2.17
N ALA A 22 10.34 -30.41 3.06
CA ALA A 22 9.31 -29.73 3.85
C ALA A 22 9.89 -28.65 4.78
N PHE A 23 11.09 -28.87 5.32
CA PHE A 23 11.78 -27.88 6.14
C PHE A 23 12.23 -26.66 5.32
N LEU A 24 12.77 -26.88 4.13
CA LEU A 24 13.16 -25.80 3.22
C LEU A 24 11.94 -25.02 2.70
N GLU A 25 10.86 -25.72 2.37
CA GLU A 25 9.58 -25.08 2.01
C GLU A 25 9.07 -24.19 3.14
N PHE A 26 9.08 -24.70 4.39
CA PHE A 26 8.71 -23.91 5.55
C PHE A 26 9.57 -22.65 5.72
N GLN A 27 10.90 -22.78 5.60
CA GLN A 27 11.80 -21.61 5.66
C GLN A 27 11.50 -20.60 4.56
N GLN A 28 11.27 -21.07 3.33
CA GLN A 28 10.94 -20.21 2.20
C GLN A 28 9.64 -19.46 2.45
N THR A 29 8.58 -20.14 2.90
CA THR A 29 7.31 -19.50 3.25
C THR A 29 7.49 -18.45 4.34
N LEU A 30 8.25 -18.75 5.39
CA LEU A 30 8.51 -17.81 6.48
C LEU A 30 9.22 -16.54 5.98
N LEU A 31 10.24 -16.68 5.14
CA LEU A 31 10.97 -15.55 4.56
C LEU A 31 10.08 -14.72 3.63
N THR A 32 9.31 -15.38 2.76
CA THR A 32 8.39 -14.71 1.84
C THR A 32 7.32 -13.93 2.60
N SER A 33 6.67 -14.53 3.60
CA SER A 33 5.66 -13.84 4.41
C SER A 33 6.26 -12.67 5.20
N GLY A 34 7.48 -12.81 5.72
CA GLY A 34 8.19 -11.70 6.38
C GLY A 34 8.45 -10.53 5.44
N GLN A 35 8.84 -10.82 4.21
CA GLN A 35 9.02 -9.80 3.17
C GLN A 35 7.69 -9.12 2.81
N GLU A 36 6.62 -9.89 2.58
CA GLU A 36 5.30 -9.35 2.24
C GLU A 36 4.76 -8.39 3.31
N VAL A 37 4.94 -8.72 4.59
CA VAL A 37 4.57 -7.82 5.70
C VAL A 37 5.40 -6.54 5.70
N SER A 38 6.71 -6.67 5.50
CA SER A 38 7.62 -5.52 5.45
C SER A 38 7.25 -4.57 4.30
N ASP A 39 7.00 -5.12 3.11
CA ASP A 39 6.64 -4.36 1.92
C ASP A 39 5.27 -3.66 2.10
N ALA A 40 4.29 -4.37 2.65
CA ALA A 40 2.97 -3.79 2.93
C ALA A 40 3.03 -2.66 3.97
N LEU A 41 3.83 -2.83 5.03
CA LEU A 41 4.03 -1.80 6.06
C LEU A 41 4.69 -0.56 5.48
N GLN A 42 5.74 -0.75 4.67
CA GLN A 42 6.42 0.35 4.01
C GLN A 42 5.49 1.10 3.07
N ASN A 43 4.64 0.38 2.32
CA ASN A 43 3.66 0.98 1.42
C ASN A 43 2.66 1.85 2.19
N TYR A 44 2.07 1.34 3.28
CA TYR A 44 1.16 2.10 4.13
C TYR A 44 1.80 3.37 4.70
N ASN A 45 3.03 3.28 5.19
CA ASN A 45 3.76 4.43 5.73
C ASN A 45 4.03 5.49 4.65
N ASN A 46 4.41 5.05 3.44
CA ASN A 46 4.65 5.95 2.32
C ASN A 46 3.37 6.67 1.88
N GLU A 47 2.24 5.95 1.74
CA GLU A 47 0.96 6.56 1.38
C GLU A 47 0.46 7.54 2.46
N THR A 48 0.66 7.19 3.74
CA THR A 48 0.33 8.08 4.86
C THR A 48 1.17 9.36 4.82
N ALA A 49 2.48 9.27 4.57
CA ALA A 49 3.35 10.43 4.47
C ALA A 49 3.01 11.32 3.25
N LYS A 50 2.60 10.72 2.13
CA LYS A 50 2.13 11.48 0.94
C LYS A 50 0.88 12.29 1.25
N LEU A 51 -0.05 11.75 2.04
CA LEU A 51 -1.30 12.43 2.37
C LEU A 51 -1.08 13.78 3.08
N ASP A 52 -0.08 13.87 3.97
CA ASP A 52 0.24 15.13 4.64
C ASP A 52 0.67 16.23 3.65
N ILE A 53 1.41 15.84 2.61
CA ILE A 53 1.86 16.75 1.55
C ILE A 53 0.68 17.15 0.67
N ARG A 54 -0.16 16.18 0.28
CA ARG A 54 -1.36 16.43 -0.53
C ARG A 54 -2.37 17.31 0.20
N LYS A 55 -2.52 17.17 1.51
CA LYS A 55 -3.39 18.04 2.31
C LYS A 55 -2.96 19.50 2.22
N LYS A 56 -1.65 19.76 2.35
CA LYS A 56 -1.10 21.12 2.20
C LYS A 56 -1.34 21.69 0.80
N GLN A 57 -1.29 20.83 -0.22
CA GLN A 57 -1.60 21.23 -1.60
C GLN A 57 -3.06 21.64 -1.76
N VAL A 58 -4.00 20.88 -1.18
CA VAL A 58 -5.43 21.23 -1.13
C VAL A 58 -5.60 22.59 -0.46
N ASP A 59 -5.02 22.78 0.72
CA ASP A 59 -5.16 24.03 1.50
C ASP A 59 -4.64 25.24 0.72
N ALA A 60 -3.50 25.10 0.04
CA ALA A 60 -2.92 26.18 -0.76
C ALA A 60 -3.80 26.57 -1.95
N LEU A 61 -4.41 25.59 -2.65
CA LEU A 61 -5.23 25.85 -3.82
C LEU A 61 -6.64 26.32 -3.47
N GLU A 62 -7.21 25.85 -2.36
CA GLU A 62 -8.46 26.41 -1.81
C GLU A 62 -8.27 27.88 -1.40
N GLN A 63 -7.11 28.22 -0.80
CA GLN A 63 -6.77 29.60 -0.49
C GLN A 63 -6.59 30.45 -1.76
N ALA A 64 -5.95 29.93 -2.80
CA ALA A 64 -5.78 30.61 -4.08
C ALA A 64 -7.13 30.87 -4.78
N ALA A 65 -8.06 29.90 -4.72
CA ALA A 65 -9.42 30.06 -5.22
C ALA A 65 -10.18 31.16 -4.47
N THR A 66 -9.99 31.26 -3.14
CA THR A 66 -10.59 32.32 -2.32
C THR A 66 -10.03 33.70 -2.69
N PHE A 67 -8.72 33.83 -2.85
CA PHE A 67 -8.11 35.11 -3.27
C PHE A 67 -8.52 35.53 -4.67
N SER A 68 -8.74 34.58 -5.59
CA SER A 68 -9.19 34.92 -6.94
C SER A 68 -10.64 35.44 -6.94
N ASP A 69 -11.50 34.99 -6.03
CA ASP A 69 -12.83 35.60 -5.80
C ASP A 69 -12.71 37.06 -5.33
N GLU A 70 -11.80 37.36 -4.40
CA GLU A 70 -11.55 38.74 -3.93
C GLU A 70 -11.02 39.63 -5.06
N LEU A 71 -10.03 39.15 -5.83
CA LEU A 71 -9.46 39.91 -6.95
C LEU A 71 -10.51 40.22 -8.01
N LEU A 72 -11.44 39.30 -8.29
CA LEU A 72 -12.53 39.54 -9.22
C LEU A 72 -13.47 40.64 -8.71
N GLN A 73 -13.77 40.64 -7.41
CA GLN A 73 -14.58 41.68 -6.79
C GLN A 73 -13.95 43.07 -6.91
N TYR A 74 -12.61 43.16 -6.87
CA TYR A 74 -11.85 44.39 -7.09
C TYR A 74 -11.56 44.68 -8.58
N GLY A 75 -12.02 43.84 -9.50
CA GLY A 75 -11.80 43.99 -10.95
C GLY A 75 -10.35 43.74 -11.41
N MET A 76 -9.54 43.07 -10.59
CA MET A 76 -8.12 42.80 -10.85
C MET A 76 -7.88 41.54 -11.68
N VAL A 77 -8.84 40.62 -11.72
CA VAL A 77 -8.83 39.39 -12.55
C VAL A 77 -10.17 39.23 -13.24
N ASN A 78 -10.22 38.43 -14.29
CA ASN A 78 -11.46 38.10 -15.00
C ASN A 78 -12.09 36.78 -14.48
N TYR A 79 -13.34 36.53 -14.87
CA TYR A 79 -14.08 35.35 -14.42
C TYR A 79 -13.44 34.02 -14.82
N LEU A 80 -12.75 33.96 -15.98
CA LEU A 80 -12.09 32.73 -16.43
C LEU A 80 -10.91 32.37 -15.52
N GLU A 81 -10.18 33.35 -15.00
CA GLU A 81 -9.08 33.13 -14.04
C GLU A 81 -9.61 32.56 -12.72
N VAL A 82 -10.73 33.10 -12.21
CA VAL A 82 -11.41 32.55 -11.03
C VAL A 82 -11.88 31.12 -11.26
N LEU A 83 -12.52 30.87 -12.42
CA LEU A 83 -13.00 29.54 -12.77
C LEU A 83 -11.84 28.53 -12.84
N THR A 84 -10.70 28.93 -13.42
CA THR A 84 -9.50 28.10 -13.50
C THR A 84 -8.94 27.77 -12.11
N ALA A 85 -8.90 28.76 -11.20
CA ALA A 85 -8.44 28.54 -9.83
C ALA A 85 -9.35 27.59 -9.06
N LYS A 86 -10.68 27.72 -9.22
CA LYS A 86 -11.67 26.82 -8.62
C LYS A 86 -11.59 25.41 -9.17
N ASP A 87 -11.40 25.26 -10.48
CA ASP A 87 -11.21 23.97 -11.12
C ASP A 87 -9.95 23.26 -10.60
N ALA A 88 -8.82 23.97 -10.48
CA ALA A 88 -7.59 23.44 -9.91
C ALA A 88 -7.75 23.00 -8.43
N ALA A 89 -8.47 23.79 -7.62
CA ALA A 89 -8.76 23.45 -6.24
C ALA A 89 -9.66 22.20 -6.13
N LEU A 90 -10.70 22.11 -6.97
CA LEU A 90 -11.58 20.95 -7.02
C LEU A 90 -10.83 19.68 -7.42
N ASN A 91 -10.05 19.73 -8.50
CA ASN A 91 -9.27 18.59 -8.97
C ASN A 91 -8.27 18.11 -7.90
N THR A 92 -7.59 19.03 -7.21
CA THR A 92 -6.67 18.66 -6.13
C THR A 92 -7.39 18.01 -4.94
N ARG A 93 -8.63 18.42 -4.65
CA ARG A 93 -9.45 17.78 -3.61
C ARG A 93 -9.90 16.37 -4.02
N LEU A 94 -10.25 16.16 -5.28
CA LEU A 94 -10.55 14.83 -5.81
C LEU A 94 -9.32 13.93 -5.72
N ASP A 95 -8.16 14.41 -6.16
CA ASP A 95 -6.89 13.68 -6.03
C ASP A 95 -6.60 13.33 -4.56
N TYR A 96 -6.82 14.25 -3.63
CA TYR A 96 -6.62 13.98 -2.20
C TYR A 96 -7.51 12.83 -1.70
N ILE A 97 -8.78 12.79 -2.10
CA ILE A 97 -9.71 11.70 -1.76
C ILE A 97 -9.21 10.37 -2.35
N ASP A 98 -8.74 10.37 -3.59
CA ASP A 98 -8.16 9.17 -4.21
C ASP A 98 -6.90 8.70 -3.48
N ASN A 99 -6.03 9.63 -3.02
CA ASN A 99 -4.88 9.29 -2.18
C ASN A 99 -5.32 8.68 -0.82
N GLN A 100 -6.42 9.17 -0.23
CA GLN A 100 -6.97 8.58 1.00
C GLN A 100 -7.46 7.15 0.74
N TYR A 101 -8.12 6.92 -0.40
CA TYR A 101 -8.49 5.57 -0.82
C TYR A 101 -7.27 4.65 -0.94
N GLN A 102 -6.18 5.11 -1.57
CA GLN A 102 -4.94 4.31 -1.69
C GLN A 102 -4.32 3.99 -0.32
N GLN A 103 -4.34 4.93 0.63
CA GLN A 103 -3.90 4.67 2.00
C GLN A 103 -4.73 3.58 2.68
N TYR A 104 -6.06 3.61 2.51
CA TYR A 104 -6.93 2.58 3.08
C TYR A 104 -6.73 1.21 2.42
N ASP A 105 -6.51 1.16 1.10
CA ASP A 105 -6.18 -0.09 0.43
C ASP A 105 -4.85 -0.65 0.95
N ALA A 106 -3.81 0.19 1.09
CA ALA A 106 -2.53 -0.20 1.67
C ALA A 106 -2.67 -0.75 3.11
N LEU A 107 -3.57 -0.15 3.92
CA LEU A 107 -3.89 -0.65 5.25
C LEU A 107 -4.57 -2.03 5.20
N ILE A 108 -5.50 -2.24 4.28
CA ILE A 108 -6.17 -3.54 4.08
C ILE A 108 -5.14 -4.60 3.64
N GLN A 109 -4.21 -4.25 2.74
CA GLN A 109 -3.15 -5.17 2.32
C GLN A 109 -2.24 -5.54 3.50
N LEU A 110 -1.81 -4.56 4.29
CA LEU A 110 -1.03 -4.81 5.50
C LEU A 110 -1.75 -5.73 6.48
N TYR A 111 -3.05 -5.50 6.70
CA TYR A 111 -3.87 -6.37 7.54
C TYR A 111 -3.91 -7.81 7.03
N LYS A 112 -4.06 -8.01 5.70
CA LYS A 112 -4.04 -9.34 5.08
C LYS A 112 -2.66 -10.01 5.22
N SER A 113 -1.57 -9.29 4.95
CA SER A 113 -0.21 -9.80 5.06
C SER A 113 0.14 -10.24 6.48
N LEU A 114 -0.44 -9.60 7.49
CA LEU A 114 -0.28 -9.99 8.90
C LEU A 114 -1.10 -11.25 9.29
N GLY A 115 -1.81 -11.87 8.35
CA GLY A 115 -2.63 -13.06 8.59
C GLY A 115 -4.12 -12.79 8.72
N GLY A 116 -4.60 -11.58 8.39
CA GLY A 116 -6.02 -11.30 8.16
C GLY A 116 -6.93 -11.39 9.40
N GLY A 117 -6.36 -11.39 10.61
CA GLY A 117 -7.08 -11.62 11.86
C GLY A 117 -7.55 -13.07 11.93
N TRP A 118 -6.65 -13.97 12.32
CA TRP A 118 -6.96 -15.39 12.37
C TRP A 118 -8.17 -15.66 13.29
N GLN A 119 -9.21 -16.28 12.72
CA GLN A 119 -10.14 -17.18 13.37
C GLN A 119 -10.19 -18.46 12.54
#